data_AF-A0A2J6J0I0-F1
#
_entry.id   AF-A0A2J6J0I0-F1
#
_cell.length_a   1.000
_cell.length_b   1.000
_cell.length_c   1.000
_cell.angle_alpha   90.00
_cell.angle_beta   90.00
_cell.angle_gamma   90.00
#
_symmetry.space_group_name_H-M   'P 1'
#
loop_
_entity.id
_entity.type
_entity.pdbx_description
1 polymer ?
#
loop_
_entity_poly.entity_id
_entity_poly.type
_entity_poly.pdbx_seq_one_letter_code
_entity_poly.pdbx_strand_id
1 'polypeptide(L)'
;MKKLVVALMIVAFAVTAAWAADTVTYENKKGNVTFNHKAHGDKLGCNSCHEGEPAKIAVDKAAAHGATCKDCHKDQGGPTKCNDCHKK
;
A
#
# COMPACT_ATOMS: atom_id res chain seq x y z
N MET A 1 25.44 7.89 -34.05
CA MET A 1 24.08 7.27 -33.98
C MET A 1 24.01 6.09 -33.02
N LYS A 2 24.87 5.07 -33.11
CA LYS A 2 24.87 3.91 -32.19
C LYS A 2 25.13 4.28 -30.71
N LYS A 3 26.04 5.24 -30.44
CA LYS A 3 26.35 5.70 -29.06
C LYS A 3 25.24 6.52 -28.40
N LEU A 4 24.41 7.22 -29.18
CA LEU A 4 23.28 8.02 -28.69
C LEU A 4 22.07 7.14 -28.36
N VAL A 5 21.84 6.07 -29.12
CA VAL A 5 20.79 5.07 -28.84
C VAL A 5 21.11 4.29 -27.56
N VAL A 6 22.39 3.95 -27.33
CA VAL A 6 22.81 3.26 -26.10
C VAL A 6 22.68 4.16 -24.87
N ALA A 7 22.98 5.46 -24.99
CA ALA A 7 22.81 6.41 -23.88
C ALA A 7 21.33 6.63 -23.52
N LEU A 8 20.42 6.65 -24.50
CA LEU A 8 18.97 6.80 -24.28
C LEU A 8 18.33 5.57 -23.63
N MET A 9 18.82 4.36 -23.88
CA MET A 9 18.30 3.14 -23.24
C MET A 9 18.74 3.00 -21.78
N ILE A 10 19.87 3.58 -21.36
CA ILE A 10 20.35 3.51 -19.98
C ILE A 10 19.51 4.42 -19.05
N VAL A 11 18.98 5.54 -19.57
CA VAL A 11 18.14 6.46 -18.79
C VAL A 11 16.74 5.89 -18.55
N ALA A 12 16.24 5.02 -19.44
CA ALA A 12 14.91 4.42 -19.32
C ALA A 12 14.81 3.36 -18.19
N PHE A 13 15.93 2.84 -17.69
CA PHE A 13 15.93 1.83 -16.62
C PHE A 13 16.12 2.42 -15.21
N ALA A 14 16.42 3.72 -15.09
CA ALA A 14 16.74 4.37 -13.82
C ALA A 14 15.52 4.83 -12.99
N VAL A 15 14.28 4.60 -13.48
CA VAL A 15 13.04 5.12 -12.85
C VAL A 15 12.23 4.02 -12.14
N THR A 16 12.86 2.94 -11.71
CA THR A 16 12.22 1.99 -10.77
C THR A 16 12.66 2.27 -9.34
N ALA A 17 12.67 3.55 -8.96
CA ALA A 17 12.73 3.87 -7.55
C ALA A 17 11.40 3.39 -6.94
N ALA A 18 11.43 2.29 -6.19
CA ALA A 18 10.28 1.71 -5.51
C ALA A 18 9.87 2.61 -4.34
N TRP A 19 9.22 3.73 -4.65
CA TRP A 19 8.70 4.64 -3.64
C TRP A 19 7.34 4.10 -3.21
N ALA A 20 7.18 3.86 -1.91
CA ALA A 20 5.87 3.52 -1.38
C ALA A 20 4.92 4.70 -1.58
N ALA A 21 3.73 4.45 -2.14
CA ALA A 21 2.73 5.49 -2.29
C ALA A 21 2.25 5.96 -0.91
N ASP A 22 2.08 7.26 -0.71
CA ASP A 22 1.56 7.81 0.54
C ASP A 22 0.14 7.32 0.83
N THR A 23 -0.63 7.03 -0.23
CA THR A 23 -1.99 6.52 -0.16
C THR A 23 -2.19 5.46 -1.23
N VAL A 24 -2.89 4.38 -0.87
CA VAL A 24 -3.24 3.27 -1.74
C VAL A 24 -4.76 3.15 -1.79
N THR A 25 -5.34 3.09 -2.98
CA THR A 25 -6.78 2.89 -3.16
C THR A 25 -7.05 1.48 -3.65
N TYR A 26 -7.90 0.75 -2.93
CA TYR A 26 -8.41 -0.56 -3.32
C TYR A 26 -9.82 -0.42 -3.90
N GLU A 27 -9.90 -0.43 -5.22
CA GLU A 27 -11.16 -0.37 -5.95
C GLU A 27 -11.94 -1.69 -5.79
N ASN A 28 -13.22 -1.60 -5.45
CA ASN A 28 -14.08 -2.77 -5.35
C ASN A 28 -15.57 -2.39 -5.44
N LYS A 29 -16.40 -3.38 -5.77
CA LYS A 29 -17.85 -3.21 -5.97
C LYS A 29 -18.64 -2.74 -4.73
N LYS A 30 -18.07 -2.83 -3.52
CA LYS A 30 -18.74 -2.40 -2.28
C LYS A 30 -18.45 -0.95 -1.90
N GLY A 31 -17.54 -0.30 -2.62
CA GLY A 31 -17.04 1.05 -2.33
C GLY A 31 -15.53 0.99 -2.16
N ASN A 32 -14.84 1.96 -2.74
CA ASN A 32 -13.38 2.05 -2.70
C ASN A 32 -12.90 2.16 -1.25
N VAL A 33 -11.79 1.49 -0.95
CA VAL A 33 -11.12 1.59 0.34
C VAL A 33 -9.83 2.35 0.14
N THR A 34 -9.69 3.49 0.79
CA THR A 34 -8.48 4.31 0.74
C THR A 34 -7.64 4.05 1.98
N PHE A 35 -6.46 3.45 1.79
CA PHE A 35 -5.47 3.21 2.81
C PHE A 35 -4.42 4.33 2.80
N ASN A 36 -4.40 5.14 3.85
CA ASN A 36 -3.37 6.15 4.03
C ASN A 36 -2.11 5.50 4.62
N HIS A 37 -1.25 4.97 3.74
CA HIS A 37 -0.02 4.26 4.11
C HIS A 37 0.92 5.15 4.91
N LYS A 38 1.09 6.41 4.50
CA LYS A 38 1.95 7.36 5.21
C LYS A 38 1.49 7.58 6.66
N ALA A 39 0.19 7.83 6.87
CA ALA A 39 -0.35 8.07 8.21
C ALA A 39 -0.22 6.85 9.13
N HIS A 40 -0.30 5.63 8.58
CA HIS A 40 -0.05 4.42 9.36
C HIS A 40 1.45 4.28 9.68
N GLY A 41 2.32 4.48 8.69
CA GLY A 41 3.77 4.45 8.88
C GLY A 41 4.26 5.46 9.91
N ASP A 42 3.76 6.70 9.86
CA ASP A 42 4.12 7.76 10.81
C ASP A 42 3.68 7.44 12.25
N LYS A 43 2.58 6.70 12.43
CA LYS A 43 2.00 6.41 13.76
C LYS A 43 2.47 5.10 14.37
N LEU A 44 2.66 4.07 13.53
CA LEU A 44 2.90 2.69 13.96
C LEU A 44 4.35 2.25 13.69
N GLY A 45 5.01 2.88 12.72
CA GLY A 45 6.28 2.42 12.17
C GLY A 45 6.11 1.30 11.13
N CYS A 46 7.13 1.11 10.30
CA CYS A 46 7.09 0.17 9.17
C CYS A 46 6.88 -1.28 9.62
N ASN A 47 7.45 -1.63 10.78
CA ASN A 47 7.51 -3.00 11.29
C ASN A 47 6.15 -3.51 11.79
N SER A 48 5.16 -2.63 11.94
CA SER A 48 3.80 -3.04 12.31
C SER A 48 3.06 -3.78 11.19
N CYS A 49 3.54 -3.67 9.95
CA CYS A 49 2.95 -4.37 8.80
C CYS A 49 3.99 -5.11 7.95
N HIS A 50 5.25 -4.64 7.93
CA HIS A 50 6.33 -5.25 7.16
C HIS A 50 7.29 -6.01 8.07
N GLU A 51 7.45 -7.31 7.79
CA GLU A 51 8.47 -8.12 8.44
C GLU A 51 9.76 -8.05 7.61
N GLY A 52 10.78 -7.36 8.16
CA GLY A 52 12.05 -7.15 7.46
C GLY A 52 12.00 -6.00 6.46
N GLU A 53 12.59 -6.20 5.28
CA GLU A 53 12.64 -5.15 4.26
C GLU A 53 11.24 -4.89 3.67
N PRO A 54 10.73 -3.64 3.70
CA PRO A 54 9.39 -3.34 3.21
C PRO A 54 9.20 -3.72 1.74
N ALA A 55 8.28 -4.66 1.52
CA ALA A 55 7.85 -5.11 0.20
C ALA A 55 6.33 -5.00 0.06
N LYS A 56 5.84 -5.01 -1.17
CA LYS A 56 4.39 -4.94 -1.44
C LYS A 56 3.66 -6.12 -0.77
N ILE A 57 2.75 -5.80 0.13
CA ILE A 57 1.88 -6.79 0.79
C ILE A 57 0.75 -7.14 -0.17
N ALA A 58 0.54 -8.43 -0.41
CA ALA A 58 -0.63 -8.90 -1.15
C ALA A 58 -1.87 -8.73 -0.26
N VAL A 59 -2.78 -7.86 -0.69
CA VAL A 59 -4.03 -7.59 0.05
C VAL A 59 -5.21 -8.12 -0.76
N ASP A 60 -5.78 -9.21 -0.27
CA ASP A 60 -7.05 -9.73 -0.75
C ASP A 60 -8.18 -9.48 0.26
N LYS A 61 -9.37 -9.98 -0.05
CA LYS A 61 -10.55 -9.83 0.82
C LYS A 61 -10.36 -10.50 2.19
N ALA A 62 -9.70 -11.65 2.25
CA ALA A 62 -9.55 -12.39 3.50
C ALA A 62 -8.52 -11.70 4.40
N ALA A 63 -7.38 -11.32 3.82
CA ALA A 63 -6.31 -10.57 4.49
C ALA A 63 -6.82 -9.22 5.03
N ALA A 64 -7.52 -8.44 4.21
CA ALA A 64 -8.05 -7.13 4.61
C ALA A 64 -9.12 -7.23 5.73
N HIS A 65 -9.97 -8.26 5.70
CA HIS A 65 -10.96 -8.49 6.76
C HIS A 65 -10.40 -9.23 7.98
N GLY A 66 -9.12 -9.59 7.96
CA GLY A 66 -8.39 -10.20 9.07
C GLY A 66 -7.17 -9.37 9.47
N ALA A 67 -6.02 -10.04 9.56
CA ALA A 67 -4.79 -9.52 10.16
C ALA A 67 -4.23 -8.26 9.49
N THR A 68 -4.42 -8.09 8.18
CA THR A 68 -3.78 -6.98 7.45
C THR A 68 -4.43 -5.63 7.75
N CYS A 69 -5.72 -5.59 8.12
CA CYS A 69 -6.39 -4.32 8.45
C CYS A 69 -7.33 -4.46 9.63
N LYS A 70 -8.38 -5.29 9.48
CA LYS A 70 -9.52 -5.28 10.40
C LYS A 70 -9.17 -5.72 11.82
N ASP A 71 -8.30 -6.71 11.98
CA ASP A 71 -8.00 -7.25 13.32
C ASP A 71 -7.22 -6.22 14.15
N CYS A 72 -6.17 -5.61 13.59
CA CYS A 72 -5.47 -4.51 14.24
C CYS A 72 -6.43 -3.35 14.59
N HIS A 73 -7.37 -3.01 13.70
CA HIS A 73 -8.38 -1.98 13.98
C HIS A 73 -9.33 -2.34 15.13
N LYS A 74 -9.67 -3.62 15.34
CA LYS A 74 -10.48 -4.01 16.52
C LYS A 74 -9.72 -3.73 17.81
N ASP A 75 -8.43 -3.99 17.82
CA ASP A 75 -7.59 -3.88 19.01
C ASP A 75 -7.22 -2.42 19.30
N GLN A 76 -6.97 -1.64 18.25
CA GLN A 76 -6.45 -0.26 18.34
C GLN A 76 -7.52 0.83 18.11
N GLY A 77 -8.80 0.46 18.02
CA GLY A 77 -9.90 1.41 17.85
C GLY A 77 -10.00 2.04 16.45
N GLY A 78 -9.54 1.33 15.42
CA GLY A 78 -9.70 1.71 14.01
C GLY A 78 -11.07 1.36 13.42
N PRO A 79 -11.30 1.65 12.13
CA PRO A 79 -12.57 1.36 11.46
C PRO A 79 -12.82 -0.16 11.32
N THR A 80 -13.97 -0.62 11.80
CA THR A 80 -14.34 -2.05 11.79
C THR A 80 -15.69 -2.34 11.11
N LYS A 81 -16.52 -1.31 10.87
CA LYS A 81 -17.79 -1.47 10.15
C LYS A 81 -17.56 -1.38 8.64
N CYS A 82 -18.44 -2.02 7.87
CA CYS A 82 -18.31 -2.12 6.42
C CYS A 82 -18.09 -0.75 5.75
N ASN A 83 -18.95 0.22 6.08
CA ASN A 83 -18.94 1.54 5.44
C ASN A 83 -17.90 2.49 6.05
N ASP A 84 -17.19 2.10 7.11
CA ASP A 84 -16.09 2.92 7.65
C ASP A 84 -14.88 2.82 6.73
N CYS A 85 -14.68 1.67 6.08
CA CYS A 85 -13.65 1.44 5.08
C CYS A 85 -14.18 1.61 3.65
N HIS A 86 -15.32 0.99 3.31
CA HIS A 86 -15.86 0.99 1.95
C HIS A 86 -16.69 2.26 1.68
N LYS A 87 -16.10 3.22 0.98
CA LYS A 87 -16.76 4.48 0.59
C LYS A 87 -17.21 4.41 -0.87
N LYS A 88 -18.48 4.70 -1.12
CA LYS A 88 -19.05 4.82 -2.47
C LYS A 88 -19.00 6.26 -2.94
#